data_AF-A0A535YXB3-F1
#
_entry.id   AF-A0A535YXB3-F1
#
_cell.length_a   1.000
_cell.length_b   1.000
_cell.length_c   1.000
_cell.angle_alpha   90.00
_cell.angle_beta   90.00
_cell.angle_gamma   90.00
#
_symmetry.space_group_name_H-M   'P 1'
#
loop_
_entity.id
_entity.type
_entity.pdbx_description
1 polymer ?
#
loop_
_entity_poly.entity_id
_entity_poly.type
_entity_poly.pdbx_seq_one_letter_code
_entity_poly.pdbx_strand_id
1 'polypeptide(L)'
;MTGESEFESRLDRLIRRVEAWNYAESDAGAGLPVEIAKELGLLAADAPTASLRRTVRAAQDALDDGLPAETVAAELYRIRQELSSS
;
A
#
# COMPACT_ATOMS: atom_id res chain seq x y z
N MET A 1 -7.65 -20.59 2.70
CA MET A 1 -6.82 -20.11 1.56
C MET A 1 -7.43 -18.90 0.84
N THR A 2 -8.68 -18.47 1.14
CA THR A 2 -9.30 -17.32 0.47
C THR A 2 -8.77 -15.96 0.93
N GLY A 3 -8.46 -15.78 2.23
CA GLY A 3 -8.05 -14.49 2.77
C GLY A 3 -6.68 -13.97 2.29
N GLU A 4 -5.72 -14.85 2.06
CA GLU A 4 -4.39 -14.46 1.58
C GLU A 4 -4.40 -14.00 0.12
N SER A 5 -5.18 -14.68 -0.73
CA SER A 5 -5.34 -14.31 -2.14
C SER A 5 -6.15 -13.00 -2.30
N GLU A 6 -7.10 -12.74 -1.40
CA GLU A 6 -7.80 -11.46 -1.32
C GLU A 6 -6.88 -10.32 -0.85
N PHE A 7 -6.02 -10.57 0.14
CA PHE A 7 -5.01 -9.62 0.60
C PHE A 7 -4.03 -9.26 -0.54
N GLU A 8 -3.49 -10.27 -1.23
CA GLU A 8 -2.61 -10.08 -2.39
C GLU A 8 -3.27 -9.26 -3.49
N SER A 9 -4.52 -9.58 -3.83
CA SER A 9 -5.30 -8.86 -4.85
C SER A 9 -5.52 -7.40 -4.50
N ARG A 10 -5.72 -7.08 -3.21
CA ARG A 10 -5.86 -5.69 -2.74
C ARG A 10 -4.52 -4.96 -2.75
N LEU A 11 -3.44 -5.63 -2.32
CA LEU A 11 -2.09 -5.09 -2.39
C LEU A 11 -1.69 -4.73 -3.82
N ASP A 12 -1.92 -5.62 -4.79
CA ASP A 12 -1.60 -5.38 -6.20
C ASP A 12 -2.38 -4.19 -6.79
N ARG A 13 -3.66 -4.03 -6.42
CA ARG A 13 -4.47 -2.87 -6.83
C ARG A 13 -3.92 -1.57 -6.23
N LEU A 14 -3.53 -1.61 -4.97
CA LEU A 14 -2.98 -0.45 -4.26
C LEU A 14 -1.62 -0.03 -4.86
N ILE A 15 -0.74 -0.99 -5.16
CA ILE A 15 0.54 -0.74 -5.86
C ILE A 15 0.28 0.01 -7.18
N ARG A 16 -0.61 -0.51 -8.03
CA ARG A 16 -0.92 0.14 -9.32
C ARG A 16 -1.46 1.56 -9.16
N ARG A 17 -2.23 1.81 -8.10
CA ARG A 17 -2.76 3.15 -7.81
C ARG A 17 -1.66 4.11 -7.36
N VAL A 18 -0.76 3.67 -6.49
CA VAL A 18 0.40 4.47 -6.06
C VAL A 18 1.36 4.71 -7.22
N GLU A 19 1.53 3.76 -8.13
CA GLU A 19 2.31 3.97 -9.36
C GLU A 19 1.65 4.99 -10.28
N ALA A 20 0.33 4.88 -10.49
CA ALA A 20 -0.42 5.86 -11.27
C ALA A 20 -0.33 7.28 -10.66
N TRP A 21 -0.29 7.37 -9.33
CA TRP A 21 -0.01 8.63 -8.62
C TRP A 21 1.39 9.15 -8.93
N ASN A 22 2.42 8.30 -8.88
CA ASN A 22 3.81 8.67 -9.14
C ASN A 22 4.02 9.23 -10.56
N TYR A 23 3.31 8.68 -11.55
CA TYR A 23 3.39 9.12 -12.95
C TYR A 23 2.46 10.28 -13.30
N ALA A 24 1.49 10.62 -12.44
CA ALA A 24 0.63 11.78 -12.65
C ALA A 24 1.41 13.05 -12.30
N GLU A 25 2.10 13.62 -13.28
CA GLU A 25 2.73 14.94 -13.15
C GLU A 25 1.68 16.00 -12.75
N SER A 26 1.74 16.45 -11.51
CA SER A 26 1.14 17.69 -10.98
C SER A 26 -0.39 17.84 -10.88
N ASP A 27 -1.23 16.88 -11.27
CA ASP A 27 -2.70 17.02 -11.15
C ASP A 27 -3.40 15.76 -10.62
N ALA A 28 -2.70 14.96 -9.81
CA ALA A 28 -3.34 13.92 -9.03
C ALA A 28 -4.26 14.59 -7.99
N GLY A 29 -5.53 14.78 -8.38
CA GLY A 29 -6.52 15.58 -7.68
C GLY A 29 -6.52 15.36 -6.17
N ALA A 30 -6.84 16.43 -5.43
CA ALA A 30 -6.71 16.61 -3.98
C ALA A 30 -7.28 15.51 -3.05
N GLY A 31 -7.86 14.42 -3.58
CA GLY A 31 -8.33 13.25 -2.84
C GLY A 31 -7.49 11.96 -2.99
N LEU A 32 -6.51 11.90 -3.90
CA LEU A 32 -5.80 10.64 -4.17
C LEU A 32 -5.01 10.09 -2.95
N PRO A 33 -4.25 10.93 -2.21
CA PRO A 33 -3.59 10.48 -0.98
C PRO A 33 -4.58 10.00 0.10
N VAL A 34 -5.76 10.63 0.20
CA VAL A 34 -6.80 10.24 1.18
C VAL A 34 -7.37 8.86 0.87
N GLU A 35 -7.61 8.54 -0.41
CA GLU A 35 -8.08 7.21 -0.81
C GLU A 35 -7.00 6.13 -0.61
N ILE A 36 -5.73 6.45 -0.89
CA ILE A 36 -4.60 5.54 -0.61
C ILE A 36 -4.50 5.27 0.90
N ALA A 37 -4.63 6.30 1.76
CA ALA A 37 -4.58 6.15 3.20
C ALA A 37 -5.69 5.24 3.75
N LYS A 38 -6.92 5.41 3.25
CA LYS A 38 -8.05 4.53 3.60
C LYS A 38 -7.79 3.09 3.19
N GLU A 39 -7.30 2.86 1.98
CA GLU A 39 -7.02 1.51 1.48
C GLU A 39 -5.88 0.83 2.23
N LEU A 40 -4.83 1.56 2.59
CA LEU A 40 -3.78 1.05 3.48
C LEU A 40 -4.35 0.64 4.84
N GLY A 41 -5.31 1.41 5.38
CA GLY A 41 -5.96 1.08 6.65
C GLY A 41 -6.76 -0.23 6.59
N LEU A 42 -7.50 -0.43 5.49
CA LEU A 42 -8.21 -1.67 5.23
C LEU A 42 -7.23 -2.84 5.02
N LEU A 43 -6.15 -2.62 4.28
CA LEU A 43 -5.11 -3.63 4.05
C LEU A 43 -4.42 -4.04 5.36
N ALA A 44 -4.14 -3.11 6.26
CA ALA A 44 -3.55 -3.40 7.57
C ALA A 44 -4.48 -4.23 8.47
N ALA A 45 -5.79 -3.98 8.39
CA ALA A 45 -6.81 -4.73 9.12
C ALA A 45 -6.88 -6.20 8.64
N ASP A 46 -6.76 -6.40 7.32
CA ASP A 46 -6.86 -7.71 6.68
C ASP A 46 -5.51 -8.46 6.59
N ALA A 47 -4.42 -7.88 7.10
CA ALA A 47 -3.10 -8.48 7.05
C ALA A 47 -3.07 -9.85 7.77
N PRO A 48 -2.61 -10.94 7.10
CA PRO A 48 -2.68 -12.29 7.65
C PRO A 48 -1.67 -12.53 8.77
N THR A 49 -0.60 -11.72 8.85
CA THR A 49 0.41 -11.80 9.90
C THR A 49 0.66 -10.44 10.54
N ALA A 50 1.14 -10.46 11.79
CA ALA A 50 1.54 -9.24 12.50
C ALA A 50 2.73 -8.52 11.84
N SER A 51 3.58 -9.27 11.13
CA SER A 51 4.73 -8.72 10.41
C SER A 51 4.25 -7.91 9.19
N LEU A 52 3.41 -8.51 8.34
CA LEU A 52 2.78 -7.82 7.21
C LEU A 52 2.00 -6.58 7.65
N ARG A 53 1.27 -6.65 8.77
CA ARG A 53 0.56 -5.49 9.33
C ARG A 53 1.51 -4.34 9.67
N ARG A 54 2.69 -4.62 10.22
CA ARG A 54 3.69 -3.59 10.52
C ARG A 54 4.23 -2.97 9.24
N THR A 55 4.51 -3.78 8.23
CA THR A 55 4.98 -3.30 6.93
C THR A 55 3.91 -2.43 6.23
N VAL A 56 2.62 -2.78 6.31
CA VAL A 56 1.53 -1.92 5.83
C VAL A 56 1.49 -0.58 6.58
N ARG A 57 1.67 -0.58 7.91
CA ARG A 57 1.70 0.65 8.70
C ARG A 57 2.89 1.55 8.34
N ALA A 58 4.06 0.97 8.02
CA ALA A 58 5.19 1.76 7.53
C ALA A 58 4.85 2.49 6.22
N ALA A 59 4.08 1.86 5.32
CA ALA A 59 3.59 2.53 4.11
C ALA A 59 2.57 3.64 4.43
N GLN A 60 1.77 3.49 5.49
CA GLN A 60 0.88 4.56 5.99
C GLN A 60 1.65 5.73 6.55
N ASP A 61 2.61 5.47 7.44
CA ASP A 61 3.44 6.50 8.06
C ASP A 61 4.18 7.29 6.97
N ALA A 62 4.73 6.61 5.95
CA ALA A 62 5.35 7.26 4.80
C ALA A 62 4.40 8.19 4.04
N LEU A 63 3.14 7.77 3.84
CA LEU A 63 2.14 8.59 3.16
C LEU A 63 1.73 9.80 4.01
N ASP A 64 1.50 9.59 5.31
CA ASP A 64 1.07 10.63 6.26
C ASP A 64 2.17 11.68 6.50
N ASP A 65 3.45 11.26 6.46
CA ASP A 65 4.62 12.14 6.50
C ASP A 65 4.80 12.95 5.19
N GLY A 66 3.96 12.71 4.18
CA GLY A 66 4.03 13.38 2.89
C GLY A 66 5.22 12.93 2.04
N LEU A 67 5.72 11.71 2.24
CA LEU A 67 6.81 11.18 1.44
C LEU A 67 6.37 10.94 -0.02
N PRO A 68 7.32 10.97 -0.97
CA PRO A 68 7.01 10.77 -2.38
C PRO A 68 6.37 9.40 -2.66
N ALA A 69 5.56 9.32 -3.72
CA ALA A 69 4.88 8.11 -4.15
C ALA A 69 5.81 6.91 -4.35
N GLU A 70 7.04 7.14 -4.85
CA GLU A 70 8.07 6.09 -4.98
C GLU A 70 8.43 5.43 -3.64
N THR A 71 8.44 6.21 -2.55
CA THR A 71 8.76 5.72 -1.21
C THR A 71 7.62 4.85 -0.69
N VAL A 72 6.38 5.31 -0.87
CA VAL A 72 5.18 4.52 -0.52
C VAL A 72 5.12 3.23 -1.35
N ALA A 73 5.41 3.31 -2.65
CA ALA A 73 5.45 2.13 -3.54
C ALA A 73 6.51 1.12 -3.10
N ALA A 74 7.71 1.58 -2.71
CA ALA A 74 8.77 0.70 -2.25
C ALA A 74 8.36 -0.12 -1.00
N GLU A 75 7.65 0.51 -0.06
CA GLU A 75 7.10 -0.18 1.11
C GLU A 75 6.04 -1.22 0.71
N LEU A 76 5.15 -0.89 -0.24
CA LEU A 76 4.17 -1.87 -0.75
C LEU A 76 4.84 -3.07 -1.44
N TYR A 77 5.91 -2.83 -2.20
CA TYR A 77 6.71 -3.90 -2.80
C TYR A 77 7.42 -4.78 -1.78
N ARG A 78 7.80 -4.23 -0.61
CA ARG A 78 8.33 -5.01 0.51
C ARG A 78 7.28 -5.97 1.08
N ILE A 79 6.03 -5.52 1.23
CA ILE A 79 4.91 -6.38 1.65
C ILE A 79 4.74 -7.57 0.71
N ARG A 80 4.80 -7.32 -0.61
CA ARG A 80 4.67 -8.38 -1.62
C ARG A 80 5.80 -9.41 -1.54
N GLN A 81 7.03 -8.96 -1.32
CA GLN A 81 8.18 -9.84 -1.13
C GLN A 81 8.04 -10.69 0.14
N GLU A 82 7.56 -10.08 1.23
CA GLU A 82 7.32 -10.77 2.50
C GLU A 82 6.22 -11.83 2.38
N LEU A 83 5.14 -11.52 1.64
CA LEU A 83 4.06 -12.46 1.33
C LEU A 83 4.56 -13.64 0.49
N SER A 84 5.43 -13.38 -0.48
CA SER A 84 6.01 -14.42 -1.36
C SER A 84 7.04 -15.31 -0.65
N SER A 85 7.51 -14.88 0.53
CA SER A 85 8.52 -15.59 1.34
C SER A 85 7.92 -16.35 2.53
N SER A 86 6.60 -16.22 2.74
CA SER A 86 5.83 -16.92 3.79
C SER A 86 5.22 -18.20 3.25
#